data_AF-A0A514JJX2-F1
#
_entry.id   AF-A0A514JJX2-F1
#
_cell.length_a   1.000
_cell.length_b   1.000
_cell.length_c   1.000
_cell.angle_alpha   90.00
_cell.angle_beta   90.00
_cell.angle_gamma   90.00
#
_symmetry.space_group_name_H-M   'P 1'
#
loop_
_entity.id
_entity.type
_entity.pdbx_description
1 polymer ?
#
loop_
_entity_poly.entity_id
_entity_poly.type
_entity_poly.pdbx_seq_one_letter_code
_entity_poly.pdbx_strand_id
1 'polypeptide(L)'
;MADPARNALPLPDYDHLPVGGLESRVRSLSAGEVEELLAYERSHADRLPVTEVLTARLDQLRAGAEPTSGDPDALRPEQSTGRSGSPVSPATSPEPFGPPPHGTPDQRGKPKGDRS
;
A
#
# COMPACT_ATOMS: atom_id res chain seq x y z
N MET A 1 -2.53 20.25 -2.37
CA MET A 1 -1.25 20.97 -2.24
C MET A 1 -0.36 20.10 -1.37
N ALA A 2 0.69 19.50 -1.93
CA ALA A 2 1.66 18.77 -1.12
C ALA A 2 2.34 19.78 -0.18
N ASP A 3 2.47 19.42 1.09
CA ASP A 3 3.13 20.27 2.05
C ASP A 3 4.60 20.47 1.63
N PRO A 4 5.11 21.70 1.47
CA PRO A 4 6.47 21.92 0.99
C PRO A 4 7.52 21.31 1.92
N ALA A 5 7.23 21.16 3.22
CA ALA A 5 8.13 20.48 4.15
C ALA A 5 8.22 18.98 3.87
N ARG A 6 7.15 18.34 3.37
CA ARG A 6 7.16 16.92 2.96
C ARG A 6 8.10 16.64 1.80
N ASN A 7 8.24 17.58 0.85
CA ASN A 7 9.12 17.42 -0.31
C ASN A 7 10.61 17.62 0.03
N ALA A 8 10.92 18.21 1.19
CA ALA A 8 12.29 18.37 1.66
C ALA A 8 12.79 17.14 2.44
N LEU A 9 11.89 16.20 2.79
CA LEU A 9 12.26 15.03 3.56
C LEU A 9 13.14 14.08 2.75
N PRO A 10 14.06 13.35 3.42
CA PRO A 10 14.91 12.34 2.80
C PRO A 10 14.11 11.12 2.30
N LEU A 11 12.82 11.01 2.68
CA LEU A 11 11.92 9.94 2.25
C LEU A 11 10.74 10.50 1.44
N PRO A 12 10.57 10.08 0.17
CA PRO A 12 9.36 10.37 -0.58
C PRO A 12 8.17 9.59 -0.01
N ASP A 13 6.99 10.19 -0.12
CA ASP A 13 5.72 9.63 0.35
C ASP A 13 5.70 9.14 1.81
N TYR A 14 6.58 9.72 2.64
CA TYR A 14 6.72 9.39 4.07
C TYR A 14 5.38 9.25 4.81
N ASP A 15 4.44 10.16 4.56
CA ASP A 15 3.13 10.20 5.23
C ASP A 15 2.25 8.96 4.95
N HIS A 16 2.42 8.32 3.79
CA HIS A 16 1.65 7.14 3.39
C HIS A 16 2.37 5.82 3.68
N LEU A 17 3.59 5.86 4.24
CA LEU A 17 4.35 4.65 4.50
C LEU A 17 3.76 3.87 5.68
N PRO A 18 3.52 2.56 5.52
CA PRO A 18 3.21 1.69 6.65
C PRO A 18 4.44 1.54 7.55
N VAL A 19 4.23 1.28 8.84
CA VAL A 19 5.31 1.19 9.84
C VAL A 19 6.40 0.18 9.43
N GLY A 20 6.04 -1.02 8.97
CA GLY A 20 7.04 -2.00 8.50
C GLY A 20 7.84 -1.55 7.26
N GLY A 21 7.22 -0.73 6.40
CA GLY A 21 7.88 -0.10 5.26
C GLY A 21 8.86 0.99 5.69
N LEU A 22 8.55 1.71 6.77
CA LEU A 22 9.40 2.72 7.38
C LEU A 22 10.64 2.08 8.05
N GLU A 23 10.46 1.05 8.87
CA GLU A 23 11.55 0.35 9.59
C GLU A 23 12.70 -0.07 8.65
N SER A 24 12.34 -0.55 7.47
CA SER A 24 13.33 -0.96 6.47
C SER A 24 14.10 0.22 5.87
N ARG A 25 13.46 1.39 5.72
CA ARG A 25 14.07 2.58 5.12
C ARG A 25 14.97 3.33 6.09
N VAL A 26 14.54 3.45 7.35
CA VAL A 26 15.33 4.11 8.40
C VAL A 26 16.64 3.37 8.70
N ARG A 27 16.77 2.11 8.28
CA ARG A 27 18.03 1.36 8.35
C ARG A 27 19.12 1.95 7.46
N SER A 28 18.75 2.51 6.32
CA SER A 28 19.70 3.11 5.37
C SER A 28 20.01 4.57 5.66
N LEU A 29 19.20 5.22 6.50
CA LEU A 29 19.35 6.64 6.81
C LEU A 29 20.46 6.87 7.83
N SER A 30 21.11 8.02 7.67
CA SER A 30 22.05 8.58 8.64
C SER A 30 21.34 9.15 9.88
N ALA A 31 22.09 9.41 10.95
CA ALA A 31 21.53 9.96 12.18
C ALA A 31 20.86 11.33 11.96
N GLY A 32 21.43 12.17 11.09
CA GLY A 32 20.86 13.49 10.77
C GLY A 32 19.52 13.39 10.05
N GLU A 33 19.40 12.48 9.08
CA GLU A 33 18.14 12.25 8.35
C GLU A 33 17.04 11.69 9.26
N VAL A 34 17.41 10.81 10.21
CA VAL A 34 16.46 10.28 11.20
C VAL A 34 16.01 11.38 12.18
N GLU A 35 16.90 12.28 12.60
CA GLU A 35 16.55 13.43 13.45
C GLU A 35 15.60 14.40 12.74
N GLU A 36 15.83 14.67 11.46
CA GLU A 36 14.95 15.53 10.65
C GLU A 36 13.55 14.92 10.52
N LEU A 37 13.45 13.63 10.21
CA LEU A 37 12.16 12.92 10.16
C LEU A 37 11.45 12.93 11.51
N LEU A 38 12.17 12.78 12.62
CA LEU A 38 11.59 12.80 13.96
C LEU A 38 11.03 14.18 14.32
N ALA A 39 11.71 15.26 13.91
CA ALA A 39 11.22 16.63 14.10
C ALA A 39 9.98 16.90 13.24
N TYR A 40 9.98 16.43 11.98
CA TYR A 40 8.82 16.53 11.10
C TYR A 40 7.62 15.76 11.67
N GLU A 41 7.80 14.51 12.08
CA GLU A 41 6.72 13.68 12.60
C GLU A 41 6.05 14.32 13.81
N ARG A 42 6.83 14.79 14.79
CA ARG A 42 6.33 15.47 16.00
C ARG A 42 5.58 16.77 15.73
N SER A 43 5.86 17.44 14.61
CA SER A 43 5.23 18.71 14.25
C SER A 43 3.99 18.56 13.36
N HIS A 44 3.85 17.43 12.64
CA HIS A 44 2.80 17.27 11.63
C HIS A 44 1.77 16.20 11.96
N ALA A 45 2.20 15.00 12.38
CA ALA A 45 1.30 13.84 12.50
C ALA A 45 1.33 13.17 13.88
N ASP A 46 2.47 13.25 14.58
CA ASP A 46 2.73 12.70 15.91
C ASP A 46 2.23 11.25 16.10
N ARG A 47 2.45 10.40 15.08
CA ARG A 47 2.07 8.98 15.17
C ARG A 47 3.03 8.28 16.12
N LEU A 48 2.52 7.91 17.30
CA LEU A 48 3.27 7.17 18.32
C LEU A 48 4.18 6.04 17.76
N PRO A 49 3.67 5.09 16.94
CA PRO A 49 4.51 3.98 16.46
C PRO A 49 5.63 4.44 15.52
N VAL A 50 5.46 5.54 14.80
CA VAL A 50 6.47 6.09 13.90
C VAL A 50 7.57 6.79 14.70
N THR A 51 7.18 7.60 15.68
CA THR A 51 8.09 8.28 16.61
C THR A 51 8.94 7.28 17.39
N GLU A 52 8.35 6.17 17.85
CA GLU A 52 9.07 5.09 18.54
C GLU A 52 10.13 4.44 17.65
N VAL A 53 9.78 4.10 16.40
CA VAL A 53 10.72 3.50 15.42
C VAL A 53 11.88 4.45 15.12
N LEU A 54 11.60 5.72 14.86
CA LEU A 54 12.64 6.72 14.58
C LEU A 54 13.54 6.96 15.80
N THR A 55 12.96 7.04 16.99
CA THR A 55 13.73 7.22 18.24
C THR A 55 14.63 6.03 18.50
N ALA A 56 14.11 4.81 18.36
CA ALA A 56 14.89 3.58 18.53
C ALA A 56 16.04 3.50 17.51
N ARG A 57 15.78 3.86 16.25
CA ARG A 57 16.82 3.88 15.22
C ARG A 57 17.90 4.91 15.51
N LEU A 58 17.52 6.10 15.97
CA LEU A 58 18.47 7.14 16.34
C LEU A 58 19.38 6.70 17.49
N ASP A 59 18.82 6.02 18.50
CA ASP A 59 19.59 5.45 19.60
C ASP A 59 20.61 4.41 19.11
N GLN A 60 20.22 3.52 18.20
CA GLN A 60 21.14 2.55 17.59
C GLN A 60 22.30 3.22 16.84
N LEU A 61 22.02 4.27 16.06
CA LEU A 61 23.05 5.02 15.34
C LEU A 61 24.00 5.74 16.30
N ARG A 62 23.47 6.29 17.40
CA ARG A 62 24.28 6.90 18.47
C ARG A 62 25.12 5.87 19.23
N ALA A 63 24.63 4.64 19.37
CA ALA A 63 25.37 3.51 19.94
C ALA A 63 26.46 2.95 19.00
N GLY A 64 26.60 3.49 17.78
CA GLY A 64 27.63 3.10 16.81
C GLY A 64 27.18 2.08 15.77
N ALA A 65 25.87 1.85 15.60
CA ALA A 65 25.38 1.08 14.47
C ALA A 65 25.64 1.83 13.16
N GLU A 66 26.14 1.14 12.14
CA GLU A 66 26.33 1.74 10.82
C GLU A 66 25.00 1.77 10.03
N PRO A 67 24.74 2.85 9.26
CA PRO A 67 23.66 2.85 8.28
C PRO A 67 23.95 1.81 7.20
N THR A 68 22.92 1.09 6.77
CA THR A 68 23.09 0.12 5.68
C THR A 68 23.20 0.87 4.35
N SER A 69 24.17 0.49 3.52
CA SER A 69 24.30 1.04 2.15
C SER A 69 23.22 0.44 1.27
N GLY A 70 21.99 0.95 1.34
CA GLY A 70 20.91 0.57 0.43
C GLY A 70 20.01 1.77 0.17
N ASP A 71 19.61 1.98 -1.09
CA ASP A 71 18.76 3.11 -1.44
C ASP A 71 17.39 3.04 -0.72
N PRO A 72 17.04 4.04 0.12
CA PRO A 72 15.75 4.06 0.82
C PRO A 72 14.56 4.26 -0.15
N ASP A 73 14.84 4.74 -1.36
CA ASP A 73 13.87 4.94 -2.44
C ASP A 73 13.73 3.75 -3.40
N ALA A 74 14.54 2.70 -3.23
CA ALA A 74 14.50 1.54 -4.14
C ALA A 74 13.08 0.95 -4.24
N LEU A 75 12.63 0.77 -5.49
CA LEU A 75 11.30 0.29 -5.84
C LEU A 75 10.98 -1.02 -5.10
N ARG A 76 10.02 -0.98 -4.18
CA ARG A 76 9.57 -2.15 -3.40
C ARG A 76 8.10 -2.49 -3.65
N PRO A 77 7.68 -3.75 -3.41
CA PRO A 77 6.32 -4.21 -3.74
C PRO A 77 5.24 -3.38 -3.03
N GLU A 78 5.50 -2.95 -1.80
CA GLU A 78 4.64 -2.04 -1.03
C GLU A 78 4.58 -0.59 -1.56
N GLN A 79 5.50 -0.16 -2.44
CA GLN A 79 5.40 1.10 -3.19
C GLN A 79 4.63 0.93 -4.51
N SER A 80 3.81 -0.12 -4.66
CA SER A 80 2.96 -0.26 -5.83
C SER A 80 2.12 1.00 -6.01
N THR A 81 2.61 1.94 -6.82
CA THR A 81 1.88 3.08 -7.36
C THR A 81 0.60 2.46 -7.89
N GLY A 82 -0.52 2.78 -7.24
CA GLY A 82 -1.80 2.13 -7.49
C GLY A 82 -1.95 1.95 -8.99
N ARG A 83 -2.03 0.68 -9.42
CA ARG A 83 -2.17 0.32 -10.83
C ARG A 83 -3.43 1.04 -11.31
N SER A 84 -3.25 2.22 -11.92
CA SER A 84 -4.30 2.93 -12.64
C SER A 84 -4.91 1.90 -13.54
N GLY A 85 -6.20 1.65 -13.33
CA GLY A 85 -6.89 0.45 -13.77
C GLY A 85 -6.46 0.03 -15.16
N SER A 86 -6.20 -1.26 -15.36
CA SER A 86 -6.07 -1.81 -16.71
C SER A 86 -7.22 -1.26 -17.53
N PRO A 87 -6.99 -0.65 -18.70
CA PRO A 87 -8.08 -0.26 -19.58
C PRO A 87 -8.74 -1.55 -20.07
N VAL A 88 -9.72 -2.03 -19.31
CA VAL A 88 -10.57 -3.13 -19.73
C VAL A 88 -11.38 -2.57 -20.89
N SER A 89 -10.89 -2.79 -22.11
CA SER A 89 -11.64 -2.47 -23.31
C SER A 89 -12.81 -3.47 -23.39
N PRO A 90 -14.05 -3.03 -23.64
CA PRO A 90 -15.21 -3.91 -23.73
C PRO A 90 -15.22 -4.81 -24.98
N ALA A 91 -14.10 -4.94 -25.70
CA ALA A 91 -13.99 -5.68 -26.96
C ALA A 91 -14.25 -7.19 -26.82
N THR A 92 -14.23 -7.73 -25.59
CA THR A 92 -14.59 -9.12 -25.26
C THR A 92 -15.81 -9.23 -24.36
N SER A 93 -16.64 -8.19 -24.26
CA SER A 93 -17.92 -8.32 -23.56
C SER A 93 -18.84 -9.22 -24.40
N PRO A 94 -19.27 -10.39 -23.88
CA PRO A 94 -20.30 -11.17 -24.56
C PRO A 94 -21.58 -10.35 -24.66
N GLU A 95 -22.35 -10.50 -25.75
CA GLU A 95 -23.68 -9.89 -25.85
C GLU A 95 -24.48 -10.22 -24.59
N PRO A 96 -25.26 -9.26 -24.05
CA PRO A 96 -26.12 -9.52 -22.90
C PRO A 96 -27.15 -10.59 -23.27
N PHE A 97 -26.83 -11.85 -22.98
CA PHE A 97 -27.81 -12.92 -22.97
C PHE A 97 -28.80 -12.57 -21.87
N GLY A 98 -30.04 -12.27 -22.27
CA GLY A 98 -31.13 -12.00 -21.35
C GLY A 98 -31.21 -13.09 -20.29
N PRO A 99 -31.65 -12.76 -19.06
CA PRO A 99 -31.73 -13.73 -17.98
C PRO A 99 -32.53 -14.95 -18.45
N PRO A 100 -32.10 -16.19 -18.11
CA PRO A 100 -32.89 -17.37 -18.40
C PRO A 100 -34.30 -17.14 -17.85
N PRO A 101 -35.36 -17.52 -18.58
CA PRO A 101 -36.71 -17.34 -18.08
C PRO A 101 -36.82 -18.11 -16.77
N HIS A 102 -36.85 -17.39 -15.64
CA HIS A 102 -37.17 -17.98 -14.37
C HIS A 102 -38.54 -18.62 -14.53
N GLY A 103 -38.59 -19.95 -14.41
CA GLY A 103 -39.82 -20.71 -14.59
C GLY A 103 -40.89 -20.12 -13.70
N THR A 104 -41.98 -19.64 -14.32
CA THR A 104 -43.18 -19.31 -13.57
C THR A 104 -43.65 -20.57 -12.84
N PRO A 105 -44.16 -20.48 -11.60
CA PRO A 105 -44.54 -21.63 -10.76
C PRO A 105 -45.60 -22.58 -11.37
N ASP A 106 -46.15 -22.27 -12.53
CA ASP A 106 -47.16 -23.07 -13.23
C ASP A 106 -46.61 -24.25 -14.05
N GLN A 107 -45.28 -24.39 -14.15
CA GLN A 107 -44.68 -25.51 -14.89
C GLN A 107 -44.74 -26.81 -14.08
N ARG A 108 -45.84 -27.56 -14.21
CA ARG A 108 -45.96 -28.93 -13.70
C ARG A 108 -44.92 -29.81 -14.42
N GLY A 109 -43.88 -30.23 -13.71
CA GLY A 109 -42.82 -31.08 -14.24
C GLY A 109 -43.40 -32.38 -14.83
N LYS A 110 -43.21 -32.59 -16.14
CA LYS A 110 -43.50 -33.88 -16.77
C LYS A 110 -42.41 -34.88 -16.35
N PRO A 111 -42.73 -35.99 -15.68
CA PRO A 111 -41.74 -37.04 -15.44
C PRO A 111 -41.35 -37.66 -16.79
N LYS A 112 -40.05 -37.75 -17.06
CA LYS A 112 -39.52 -38.52 -18.19
C LYS A 112 -39.57 -40.00 -17.84
N GLY A 113 -40.75 -40.60 -17.98
CA GLY A 113 -40.93 -42.04 -18.03
C GLY A 113 -41.20 -42.44 -19.47
N ASP A 114 -40.24 -43.08 -20.13
CA ASP A 114 -40.35 -44.51 -20.40
C ASP A 114 -39.01 -45.05 -20.92
N ARG A 115 -38.60 -46.18 -20.37
CA ARG A 115 -37.50 -47.01 -20.84
C ARG A 115 -38.17 -48.21 -21.48
N SER A 116 -38.05 -48.36 -22.79
CA SER A 116 -38.28 -49.60 -23.53
C SER A 116 -37.22 -49.70 -24.61
#